data_AF-A0A354D0A3-F1
#
_entry.id   AF-A0A354D0A3-F1
#
_cell.length_a   1.000
_cell.length_b   1.000
_cell.length_c   1.000
_cell.angle_alpha   90.00
_cell.angle_beta   90.00
_cell.angle_gamma   90.00
#
_symmetry.space_group_name_H-M   'P 1'
#
loop_
_entity.id
_entity.type
_entity.pdbx_description
1 polymer ?
#
loop_
_entity_poly.entity_id
_entity_poly.type
_entity_poly.pdbx_seq_one_letter_code
_entity_poly.pdbx_strand_id
1 'polypeptide(L)' 'ASSIATHLPSPSLILALWVVGGLVSLCGALCYAELSTLFPQSGGDYVYITQGYGRFWGFLFGWTKLFIE' A
#
# COMPACT_ATOMS: atom_id res chain seq x y z
N ALA A 1 1.10 -14.14 -13.50
CA ALA A 1 2.53 -14.24 -13.88
C ALA A 1 2.76 -14.33 -15.39
N SER A 2 1.88 -14.99 -16.16
CA SER A 2 2.06 -15.22 -17.60
C SER A 2 2.05 -13.97 -18.48
N SER A 3 1.17 -12.99 -18.23
CA SER A 3 1.04 -11.79 -19.09
C SER A 3 2.31 -10.92 -19.12
N ILE A 4 2.99 -10.74 -17.99
CA ILE A 4 4.23 -9.93 -17.91
C ILE A 4 5.38 -10.61 -18.68
N ALA A 5 5.46 -11.94 -18.60
CA ALA A 5 6.46 -12.72 -19.32
C ALA A 5 6.25 -12.69 -20.84
N THR A 6 5.01 -12.47 -21.32
CA THR A 6 4.72 -12.34 -22.76
C THR A 6 5.18 -11.01 -23.34
N HIS A 7 5.29 -9.97 -22.51
CA HIS A 7 5.69 -8.62 -22.94
C HIS A 7 7.17 -8.31 -22.71
N LEU A 8 7.90 -9.18 -22.01
CA LEU A 8 9.32 -8.98 -21.71
C LEU A 8 10.19 -9.98 -22.47
N PRO A 9 11.17 -9.52 -23.26
CA PRO A 9 11.95 -10.38 -24.15
C PRO A 9 12.98 -11.26 -23.41
N SER A 10 13.26 -11.00 -22.13
CA SER A 10 14.30 -11.74 -21.39
C SER A 10 13.91 -12.10 -19.94
N PRO A 11 14.29 -13.30 -19.47
CA PRO A 11 14.08 -13.72 -18.08
C PRO A 11 14.77 -12.83 -17.04
N SER A 12 15.92 -12.24 -17.40
CA SER A 12 16.68 -11.35 -16.51
C SER A 12 15.92 -10.04 -16.21
N LEU A 13 15.19 -9.48 -17.19
CA LEU A 13 14.37 -8.30 -16.98
C LEU A 13 13.17 -8.58 -16.06
N ILE A 14 12.57 -9.77 -16.16
CA ILE A 14 11.48 -10.20 -15.27
C ILE A 14 11.97 -10.25 -13.81
N LEU A 15 13.15 -10.84 -13.59
CA LEU A 15 13.76 -10.89 -12.25
C LEU A 15 14.13 -9.50 -11.74
N ALA A 16 14.68 -8.63 -12.59
CA ALA A 16 15.00 -7.25 -12.22
C ALA A 16 13.74 -6.48 -11.79
N LEU A 17 12.63 -6.61 -12.51
CA LEU A 17 11.35 -6.00 -12.14
C LEU A 17 10.81 -6.54 -10.82
N TRP A 18 10.97 -7.83 -10.55
CA TRP A 18 10.61 -8.42 -9.26
C TRP A 18 11.43 -7.83 -8.11
N VAL A 19 12.74 -7.66 -8.30
CA VAL A 19 13.61 -7.02 -7.30
C VAL A 19 13.20 -5.57 -7.08
N VAL A 20 12.96 -4.81 -8.14
CA VAL A 20 12.52 -3.40 -8.04
C VAL A 20 11.15 -3.31 -7.37
N GLY A 21 10.18 -4.13 -7.78
CA GLY A 21 8.85 -4.18 -7.16
C GLY A 21 8.92 -4.58 -5.69
N GLY A 22 9.80 -5.53 -5.35
CA GLY A 22 10.07 -5.94 -3.97
C GLY A 22 10.65 -4.79 -3.14
N LEU A 23 11.61 -4.03 -3.68
CA LEU A 23 12.18 -2.86 -3.00
C LEU A 23 11.13 -1.77 -2.77
N VAL A 24 10.30 -1.46 -3.78
CA VAL A 24 9.21 -0.50 -3.64
C VAL A 24 8.21 -0.95 -2.56
N SER A 25 7.83 -2.23 -2.58
CA SER A 25 6.94 -2.82 -1.56
C SER A 25 7.56 -2.77 -0.17
N LEU A 26 8.87 -3.01 -0.04
CA LEU A 26 9.59 -2.94 1.23
C LEU A 26 9.60 -1.50 1.77
N CYS A 27 9.87 -0.51 0.93
CA CYS A 27 9.77 0.90 1.32
C CYS A 27 8.36 1.25 1.83
N GLY A 28 7.32 0.82 1.11
CA GLY A 28 5.93 1.00 1.54
C GLY A 28 5.65 0.35 2.91
N ALA A 29 6.14 -0.88 3.12
CA ALA A 29 6.00 -1.58 4.39
C ALA A 29 6.70 -0.85 5.56
N LEU A 30 7.88 -0.27 5.32
CA LEU A 30 8.60 0.51 6.33
C LEU A 30 7.85 1.80 6.69
N CYS A 31 7.31 2.52 5.71
CA CYS A 31 6.47 3.69 5.98
C CYS A 31 5.23 3.31 6.80
N TYR A 32 4.59 2.18 6.46
CA TYR A 32 3.47 1.65 7.21
C TYR A 32 3.84 1.23 8.64
N ALA A 33 5.04 0.67 8.83
CA ALA A 33 5.55 0.30 10.14
C ALA A 33 5.72 1.54 11.03
N GLU A 34 6.36 2.60 10.52
CA GLU A 34 6.52 3.87 11.24
C GLU A 34 5.15 4.45 11.63
N LEU A 35 4.21 4.48 10.69
CA LEU A 35 2.86 4.98 10.90
C LEU A 35 2.10 4.17 11.97
N SER A 36 2.25 2.84 11.97
CA SER A 36 1.65 1.97 12.98
C SER A 36 2.20 2.20 14.39
N THR A 37 3.48 2.60 14.49
CA THR A 37 4.10 2.94 15.78
C THR A 37 3.70 4.33 16.26
N LEU A 38 3.50 5.28 15.34
CA LEU A 38 3.04 6.64 15.66
C LEU A 38 1.58 6.67 16.10
N PHE A 39 0.73 5.82 15.52
CA PHE A 39 -0.70 5.73 15.84
C PHE A 39 -1.06 4.33 16.34
N PRO A 40 -0.76 3.99 17.61
CA PRO A 40 -1.03 2.67 18.20
C PRO A 40 -2.53 2.42 18.48
N GLN A 41 -3.42 3.19 17.86
CA GLN A 41 -4.86 3.13 18.07
C GLN A 41 -5.48 2.05 17.16
N SER A 42 -6.43 1.29 17.70
CA SER A 42 -7.21 0.34 16.90
C SER A 42 -8.03 1.09 15.85
N GLY A 43 -7.72 0.87 14.57
CA GLY A 43 -8.47 1.45 13.45
C GLY A 43 -7.72 1.51 12.11
N GLY A 44 -6.44 1.13 12.06
CA GLY A 44 -5.71 0.90 10.81
C GLY A 44 -5.67 2.12 9.88
N ASP A 45 -5.83 1.89 8.57
CA ASP A 45 -5.78 2.94 7.54
C ASP A 45 -6.75 4.09 7.80
N TYR A 46 -7.92 3.80 8.41
CA TYR A 46 -8.90 4.82 8.74
C TYR A 46 -8.34 5.85 9.72
N VAL A 47 -7.60 5.40 10.76
CA VAL A 47 -6.99 6.30 11.75
C VAL A 47 -5.92 7.15 11.07
N TYR A 48 -5.11 6.55 10.20
CA TYR A 48 -4.04 7.26 9.50
C TYR A 48 -4.59 8.40 8.62
N ILE A 49 -5.65 8.12 7.84
CA ILE A 49 -6.28 9.11 6.98
C ILE A 49 -7.01 10.17 7.80
N THR A 50 -7.69 9.77 8.88
CA THR A 50 -8.39 10.69 9.79
C THR A 50 -7.43 11.67 10.47
N GLN A 51 -6.25 11.20 10.90
CA GLN A 51 -5.25 12.03 11.55
C GLN A 51 -4.48 12.91 10.55
N GLY A 52 -4.15 12.39 9.37
CA GLY A 52 -3.39 13.13 8.35
C GLY A 52 -4.21 14.16 7.57
N TYR A 53 -5.46 13.83 7.21
CA TYR A 53 -6.31 14.66 6.36
C TYR A 53 -7.51 15.26 7.10
N GLY A 54 -7.74 14.86 8.35
CA GLY A 54 -8.84 15.34 9.17
C GLY A 54 -10.10 14.50 9.08
N ARG A 55 -11.07 14.85 9.93
CA ARG A 55 -12.22 13.98 10.26
C ARG A 55 -13.22 13.77 9.11
N PHE A 56 -13.34 14.74 8.21
CA PHE A 56 -14.19 14.63 7.02
C PHE A 56 -13.68 13.56 6.04
N TRP A 57 -12.37 13.56 5.77
CA TRP A 57 -11.73 12.59 4.88
C TRP A 57 -11.70 11.19 5.49
N GLY A 58 -11.50 11.10 6.81
CA GLY A 58 -11.70 9.86 7.56
C GLY A 58 -13.08 9.25 7.33
N PHE A 59 -14.14 10.03 7.54
CA PHE A 59 -15.52 9.58 7.34
C PHE A 59 -15.77 9.07 5.92
N LEU A 60 -15.34 9.80 4.89
CA LEU A 60 -15.52 9.39 3.49
C LEU A 60 -14.74 8.10 3.17
N PHE A 61 -13.54 7.95 3.71
CA PHE A 61 -12.75 6.73 3.59
C PHE A 61 -13.46 5.53 4.26
N GLY A 62 -14.03 5.73 5.44
CA GLY A 62 -14.83 4.71 6.13
C GLY A 62 -16.04 4.23 5.31
N TRP A 63 -16.78 5.16 4.69
CA TRP A 63 -17.87 4.81 3.77
C TRP A 63 -17.39 4.07 2.53
N THR A 64 -16.26 4.50 1.96
CA THR A 64 -15.66 3.85 0.79
C THR A 64 -15.23 2.42 1.11
N LYS A 65 -14.61 2.21 2.28
CA LYS A 65 -14.27 0.87 2.77
C LYS A 65 -15.50 -0.01 2.97
N LEU A 66 -16.59 0.53 3.51
CA LEU A 66 -17.84 -0.20 3.72
C LEU A 66 -18.53 -0.64 2.41
N PHE A 67 -18.41 0.13 1.32
CA PHE A 67 -19.08 -0.19 0.05
C PHE A 67 -18.24 -1.04 -0.91
N ILE A 68 -16.91 -1.01 -0.78
CA ILE A 68 -16.00 -1.69 -1.70
C ILE A 68 -15.59 -3.07 -1.19
N GLU A 69 -15.46 -3.27 0.13
CA GLU A 69 -15.22 -4.58 0.74
C GLU A 69 -16.49 -5.43 0.88
#